data_AF-A0A973FV05-F1
#
_entry.id   AF-A0A973FV05-F1
#
_cell.length_a   1.000
_cell.length_b   1.000
_cell.length_c   1.000
_cell.angle_alpha   90.00
_cell.angle_beta   90.00
_cell.angle_gamma   90.00
#
_symmetry.space_group_name_H-M   'P 1'
#
loop_
_entity.id
_entity.type
_entity.pdbx_description
1 polymer ?
#
loop_
_entity_poly.entity_id
_entity_poly.type
_entity_poly.pdbx_seq_one_letter_code
_entity_poly.pdbx_strand_id
1 'polypeptide(L)'
;MFSFTEYILLRVNMKQRITISEADLRQRYVDNGQTLMTIAAAIGCSAATVSNMLRRYGIATRDARFQAHDISRDLLFQLYMIERLPIKIIAERFGVHVGTINNRRRAYGIMPRPRIT
;
A
#
# COMPACT_ATOMS: atom_id res chain seq x y z
N MET A 1 33.01 -10.15 21.56
CA MET A 1 32.35 -10.39 20.26
C MET A 1 30.86 -10.44 20.54
N PHE A 2 30.21 -9.27 20.57
CA PHE A 2 28.81 -9.19 21.01
C PHE A 2 27.88 -9.64 19.89
N SER A 3 26.90 -10.47 20.24
CA SER A 3 26.00 -11.13 19.30
C SER A 3 25.01 -10.13 18.72
N PHE A 4 24.72 -10.23 17.42
CA PHE A 4 23.75 -9.41 16.69
C PHE A 4 22.36 -9.38 17.38
N THR A 5 22.06 -10.39 18.19
CA THR A 5 20.83 -10.55 18.95
C THR A 5 20.73 -9.62 20.17
N GLU A 6 21.85 -9.24 20.79
CA GLU A 6 21.86 -8.33 21.95
C GLU A 6 21.50 -6.88 21.56
N TYR A 7 21.71 -6.49 20.31
CA TYR A 7 21.38 -5.15 19.81
C TYR A 7 19.86 -4.92 19.66
N ILE A 8 19.07 -5.98 19.50
CA ILE A 8 17.63 -5.89 19.18
C ILE A 8 16.79 -5.59 20.44
N LEU A 9 17.33 -5.88 21.64
CA LEU A 9 16.64 -5.63 22.92
C LEU A 9 16.76 -4.19 23.44
N LEU A 10 17.53 -3.33 22.78
CA LEU A 10 17.47 -1.87 22.96
C LEU A 10 16.26 -1.24 22.23
N ARG A 11 15.23 -2.02 21.91
CA ARG A 11 13.91 -1.51 21.52
C ARG A 11 13.25 -0.87 22.73
N VAL A 12 13.62 0.37 22.95
CA VAL A 12 12.95 1.33 23.82
C VAL A 12 11.47 1.39 23.41
N ASN A 13 10.65 0.59 24.09
CA ASN A 13 9.23 0.81 24.21
C ASN A 13 9.04 1.88 25.28
N MET A 14 9.11 3.14 24.88
CA MET A 14 8.66 4.24 25.71
C MET A 14 7.65 5.03 24.90
N LYS A 15 6.52 5.35 25.55
CA LYS A 15 5.48 6.29 25.08
C LYS A 15 6.09 7.69 24.88
N GLN A 16 7.03 7.85 23.96
CA GLN A 16 7.57 9.16 23.63
C GLN A 16 6.45 9.93 22.95
N ARG A 17 6.04 11.03 23.58
CA ARG A 17 5.20 12.06 22.96
C ARG A 17 6.04 12.75 21.89
N ILE A 18 6.22 12.05 20.78
CA ILE A 18 6.89 12.58 19.61
C ILE A 18 6.01 13.73 19.11
N THR A 19 6.48 14.94 19.36
CA THR A 19 5.74 16.17 19.11
C THR A 19 6.41 16.83 17.92
N ILE A 20 6.00 16.47 16.70
CA ILE A 20 6.33 17.21 15.50
C ILE A 20 5.20 18.23 15.24
N SER A 21 5.58 19.46 14.89
CA SER A 21 4.63 20.50 14.52
C SER A 21 3.93 20.14 13.21
N GLU A 22 2.71 20.65 13.01
CA GLU A 22 2.00 20.49 11.74
C GLU A 22 2.82 21.06 10.57
N ALA A 23 3.43 22.24 10.77
CA ALA A 23 4.22 22.93 9.76
C ALA A 23 5.43 22.09 9.30
N ASP A 24 6.19 21.53 10.24
CA ASP A 24 7.35 20.70 9.91
C ASP A 24 6.94 19.42 9.19
N LEU A 25 5.84 18.80 9.63
CA LEU A 25 5.34 17.58 9.02
C LEU A 25 4.83 17.84 7.60
N ARG A 26 4.15 18.99 7.39
CA ARG A 26 3.70 19.44 6.08
C ARG A 26 4.88 19.73 5.16
N GLN A 27 5.88 20.47 5.61
CA GLN A 27 7.05 20.77 4.80
C GLN A 27 7.80 19.50 4.37
N ARG A 28 8.01 18.57 5.30
CA ARG A 28 8.69 17.30 5.01
C ARG A 28 7.89 16.40 4.07
N TYR A 29 6.58 16.28 4.31
CA TYR A 29 5.73 15.37 3.56
C TYR A 29 5.30 15.95 2.21
N VAL A 30 4.77 17.17 2.21
CA VAL A 30 4.19 17.85 1.04
C VAL A 30 5.30 18.49 0.19
N ASP A 31 6.09 19.40 0.76
CA ASP A 31 7.04 20.21 -0.03
C ASP A 31 8.28 19.41 -0.43
N ASN A 32 8.85 18.64 0.50
CA ASN A 32 10.06 17.85 0.26
C ASN A 32 9.77 16.45 -0.30
N GLY A 33 8.51 16.07 -0.46
CA GLY A 33 8.16 14.78 -1.05
C GLY A 33 8.54 13.53 -0.23
N GLN A 34 8.93 13.68 1.03
CA GLN A 34 9.50 12.56 1.79
C GLN A 34 8.46 11.47 2.06
N THR A 35 8.90 10.22 2.05
CA THR A 35 8.02 9.09 2.39
C THR A 35 7.76 9.03 3.89
N LEU A 36 6.64 8.40 4.28
CA LEU A 36 6.33 8.18 5.70
C LEU A 36 7.45 7.43 6.43
N MET A 37 8.13 6.48 5.76
CA MET A 37 9.26 5.75 6.34
C MET A 37 10.47 6.65 6.57
N THR A 38 10.79 7.52 5.62
CA THR A 38 11.90 8.48 5.73
C THR A 38 11.66 9.46 6.87
N ILE A 39 10.44 10.00 6.96
CA ILE A 39 10.03 10.90 8.05
C ILE A 39 10.06 10.15 9.39
N ALA A 40 9.56 8.91 9.41
CA ALA A 40 9.54 8.09 10.61
C ALA A 40 10.96 7.78 11.13
N ALA A 41 11.88 7.43 10.24
CA ALA A 41 13.27 7.18 10.57
C ALA A 41 13.98 8.44 11.11
N ALA A 42 13.72 9.61 10.50
CA ALA A 42 14.31 10.88 10.94
C ALA A 42 13.83 11.30 12.35
N ILE A 43 12.63 10.90 12.73
CA ILE A 43 12.00 11.27 14.02
C ILE A 43 12.16 10.15 15.07
N GLY A 44 12.57 8.95 14.66
CA GLY A 44 12.65 7.78 15.55
C GLY A 44 11.29 7.17 15.87
N CYS A 45 10.33 7.22 14.95
CA CYS A 45 8.98 6.66 15.13
C CYS A 45 8.64 5.61 14.07
N SER A 46 7.41 5.09 14.11
CA SER A 46 6.90 4.18 13.08
C SER A 46 6.20 4.96 11.97
N ALA A 47 6.21 4.45 10.74
CA ALA A 47 5.46 5.04 9.63
C ALA A 47 3.94 5.12 9.92
N ALA A 48 3.41 4.20 10.74
CA ALA A 48 2.02 4.25 11.22
C ALA A 48 1.79 5.45 12.16
N THR A 49 2.75 5.77 13.02
CA THR A 49 2.71 6.96 13.88
C THR A 49 2.65 8.24 13.04
N VAL A 50 3.50 8.34 12.01
CA VAL A 50 3.49 9.49 11.07
C VAL A 50 2.17 9.59 10.32
N SER A 51 1.62 8.47 9.83
CA SER A 51 0.30 8.43 9.17
C SER A 51 -0.81 8.93 10.09
N ASN A 52 -0.83 8.51 11.35
CA ASN A 52 -1.79 8.98 12.35
C ASN A 52 -1.63 10.49 12.64
N MET A 53 -0.39 11.00 12.66
CA MET A 53 -0.13 12.43 12.81
C MET A 53 -0.63 13.25 11.62
N LEU A 54 -0.39 12.78 10.38
CA LEU A 54 -0.92 13.43 9.17
C LEU A 54 -2.44 13.52 9.22
N ARG A 55 -3.11 12.43 9.61
CA ARG A 55 -4.58 12.42 9.79
C ARG A 55 -5.03 13.38 10.89
N ARG A 56 -4.34 13.40 12.03
CA ARG A 56 -4.65 14.29 13.16
C ARG A 56 -4.52 15.77 12.80
N TYR A 57 -3.54 16.10 11.95
CA TYR A 57 -3.31 17.46 11.45
C TYR A 57 -4.08 17.76 10.16
N GLY A 58 -4.94 16.87 9.67
CA GLY A 58 -5.73 17.09 8.45
C GLY A 58 -4.90 17.15 7.15
N ILE A 59 -3.65 16.69 7.17
CA ILE A 59 -2.80 16.65 5.99
C ILE A 59 -3.21 15.43 5.15
N ALA A 60 -3.71 15.68 3.94
CA ALA A 60 -4.11 14.62 3.02
C ALA A 60 -2.91 13.69 2.75
N THR A 61 -3.07 12.42 3.10
CA THR A 61 -2.09 11.40 2.74
C THR A 61 -2.19 11.15 1.25
N ARG A 62 -1.05 11.10 0.55
CA ARG A 62 -0.96 10.61 -0.83
C ARG A 62 -1.75 9.32 -0.94
N ASP A 63 -2.61 9.23 -1.95
CA ASP A 63 -3.46 8.08 -2.18
C ASP A 63 -2.66 6.79 -2.03
N ALA A 64 -3.26 5.82 -1.35
CA ALA A 64 -2.64 4.52 -1.17
C ALA A 64 -2.09 4.06 -2.53
N ARG A 65 -0.83 3.62 -2.55
CA ARG A 65 -0.14 3.07 -3.74
C ARG A 65 -0.98 2.05 -4.52
N PHE A 66 -1.99 1.49 -3.87
CA PHE A 66 -3.03 0.66 -4.45
C PHE A 66 -4.28 1.52 -4.66
N GLN A 67 -4.27 2.33 -5.73
CA GLN A 67 -5.50 2.81 -6.33
C GLN A 67 -6.36 1.57 -6.55
N ALA A 68 -7.50 1.48 -5.87
CA ALA A 68 -8.44 0.39 -6.08
C ALA A 68 -9.04 0.61 -7.46
N HIS A 69 -8.38 0.10 -8.51
CA HIS A 69 -8.95 0.10 -9.85
C HIS A 69 -10.30 -0.61 -9.74
N ASP A 70 -11.40 0.10 -9.96
CA ASP A 70 -12.73 -0.43 -9.74
C ASP A 70 -13.06 -1.47 -10.82
N ILE A 71 -12.59 -2.70 -10.60
CA ILE A 71 -12.90 -3.84 -11.44
C ILE A 71 -13.94 -4.64 -10.69
N SER A 72 -15.20 -4.37 -11.02
CA SER A 72 -16.34 -5.09 -10.46
C SER A 72 -16.29 -6.57 -10.85
N ARG A 73 -16.99 -7.40 -10.05
CA ARG A 73 -17.12 -8.84 -10.32
C ARG A 73 -17.71 -9.12 -11.70
N ASP A 74 -18.79 -8.42 -12.05
CA ASP A 74 -19.55 -8.66 -13.27
C ASP A 74 -18.74 -8.26 -14.51
N LEU A 75 -18.02 -7.14 -14.43
CA LEU A 75 -17.10 -6.72 -15.48
C LEU A 75 -15.97 -7.73 -15.67
N LEU A 76 -15.36 -8.21 -14.58
CA LEU A 76 -14.32 -9.24 -14.66
C LEU A 76 -14.87 -10.54 -15.23
N PHE A 77 -16.08 -10.95 -14.84
CA PHE A 77 -16.74 -12.14 -15.35
C PHE A 77 -17.02 -12.02 -16.84
N GLN A 78 -17.56 -10.89 -17.30
CA GLN A 78 -17.85 -10.64 -18.71
C GLN A 78 -16.57 -10.71 -19.55
N LEU A 79 -15.53 -9.94 -19.19
CA LEU A 79 -14.27 -9.90 -19.95
C LEU A 79 -13.57 -11.27 -19.96
N TYR A 80 -13.58 -11.99 -18.84
CA TYR A 80 -12.83 -13.25 -18.70
C TYR A 80 -13.57 -14.49 -19.19
N MET A 81 -14.88 -14.61 -18.90
CA MET A 81 -15.69 -15.80 -19.20
C MET A 81 -16.44 -15.68 -20.53
N ILE A 82 -17.05 -14.51 -20.80
CA ILE A 82 -17.87 -14.28 -22.00
C ILE A 82 -16.99 -13.88 -23.17
N GLU A 83 -16.26 -12.77 -23.06
CA GLU A 83 -15.37 -12.25 -24.11
C GLU A 83 -14.06 -13.03 -24.24
N ARG A 84 -13.83 -13.98 -23.32
CA ARG A 84 -12.68 -14.90 -23.31
C ARG A 84 -11.31 -14.22 -23.33
N LEU A 85 -11.20 -12.95 -22.94
CA LEU A 85 -9.93 -12.22 -22.96
C LEU A 85 -8.88 -12.86 -22.01
N PRO A 86 -7.59 -12.88 -22.41
CA PRO A 86 -6.50 -13.27 -21.53
C PRO A 86 -6.37 -12.30 -20.35
N ILE A 87 -6.06 -12.82 -19.15
CA ILE A 87 -5.85 -12.02 -17.95
C ILE A 87 -4.82 -10.91 -18.15
N LYS A 88 -3.79 -11.16 -18.97
CA LYS A 88 -2.77 -10.17 -19.33
C LYS A 88 -3.38 -8.94 -20.03
N ILE A 89 -4.25 -9.16 -21.02
CA ILE A 89 -4.91 -8.09 -21.77
C ILE A 89 -5.87 -7.32 -20.87
N ILE A 90 -6.60 -8.03 -20.00
CA ILE A 90 -7.47 -7.38 -18.99
C ILE A 90 -6.61 -6.49 -18.08
N ALA A 91 -5.47 -6.98 -17.61
CA ALA A 91 -4.57 -6.23 -16.73
C ALA A 91 -4.04 -4.96 -17.40
N GLU A 92 -3.58 -5.07 -18.66
CA GLU A 92 -3.14 -3.94 -19.48
C GLU A 92 -4.26 -2.90 -19.67
N ARG A 93 -5.50 -3.34 -19.96
CA ARG A 93 -6.66 -2.46 -20.15
C ARG A 93 -6.97 -1.60 -18.92
N PHE A 94 -6.77 -2.14 -17.72
CA PHE A 94 -7.01 -1.42 -16.47
C PHE A 94 -5.75 -0.78 -15.87
N GLY A 95 -4.59 -0.89 -16.53
CA GLY A 95 -3.32 -0.36 -16.03
C GLY A 95 -2.86 -1.05 -14.73
N VAL A 96 -3.25 -2.31 -14.50
CA VAL A 96 -2.90 -3.07 -13.30
C VAL A 96 -1.95 -4.22 -13.61
N HIS A 97 -1.28 -4.71 -12.58
CA HIS A 97 -0.51 -5.94 -12.68
C HIS A 97 -1.44 -7.17 -12.85
N VAL A 98 -1.01 -8.19 -13.60
CA VAL A 98 -1.73 -9.46 -13.81
C VAL A 98 -2.13 -10.13 -12.50
N GLY A 99 -1.27 -10.00 -11.46
CA GLY A 99 -1.55 -10.49 -10.12
C GLY A 99 -2.80 -9.86 -9.49
N THR A 100 -3.08 -8.57 -9.76
CA THR A 100 -4.28 -7.87 -9.27
C THR A 100 -5.55 -8.51 -9.83
N ILE A 101 -5.57 -8.80 -11.14
CA ILE A 101 -6.71 -9.46 -11.78
C ILE A 101 -6.89 -10.89 -11.24
N ASN A 102 -5.80 -11.63 -11.04
CA ASN A 102 -5.87 -12.98 -10.46
C ASN A 102 -6.38 -12.99 -9.01
N ASN A 103 -5.94 -12.02 -8.20
CA ASN A 103 -6.42 -11.88 -6.83
C ASN A 103 -7.92 -11.55 -6.80
N ARG A 104 -8.39 -10.65 -7.67
CA ARG A 104 -9.82 -10.33 -7.80
C ARG A 104 -10.64 -11.51 -8.31
N ARG A 105 -10.15 -12.23 -9.33
CA ARG A 105 -10.79 -13.45 -9.85
C ARG A 105 -10.99 -14.47 -8.72
N ARG A 106 -9.97 -14.68 -7.87
CA ARG A 106 -10.03 -15.56 -6.69
C ARG A 106 -11.02 -15.02 -5.66
N ALA A 107 -10.93 -13.75 -5.31
CA ALA A 107 -11.82 -13.10 -4.33
C ALA A 107 -13.30 -13.17 -4.75
N TYR A 108 -13.60 -13.08 -6.04
CA TYR A 108 -14.95 -13.17 -6.59
C TYR A 108 -15.42 -14.60 -6.91
N GLY A 109 -14.59 -15.61 -6.64
CA GLY A 109 -14.93 -17.02 -6.89
C GLY A 109 -15.07 -17.38 -8.37
N ILE A 110 -14.50 -16.60 -9.29
CA ILE A 110 -14.58 -16.89 -10.73
C ILE A 110 -13.61 -18.03 -11.04
N MET A 111 -14.10 -19.15 -11.57
CA MET A 111 -13.28 -20.35 -11.82
C MET A 111 -12.16 -20.09 -12.84
N PRO A 112 -10.99 -20.74 -12.73
CA PRO A 112 -9.96 -20.67 -13.76
C PRO A 112 -10.44 -21.38 -15.02
N ARG A 113 -10.20 -20.78 -16.19
CA ARG A 113 -10.44 -21.44 -17.47
C ARG A 113 -9.51 -22.66 -17.59
N PRO A 114 -10.01 -23.82 -18.05
CA PRO A 114 -9.14 -24.96 -18.33
C PRO A 114 -8.05 -24.55 -19.31
N ARG A 115 -6.81 -24.98 -19.05
CA ARG A 115 -5.75 -24.88 -20.04
C ARG A 115 -6.13 -25.83 -21.16
N ILE A 116 -6.31 -25.29 -22.36
CA ILE A 116 -6.30 -26.11 -23.57
C ILE A 116 -4.82 -26.40 -23.80
N THR A 117 -4.41 -27.62 -23.46
CA THR A 117 -3.08 -28.17 -23.75
C THR A 117 -3.14 -28.85 -25.11
#